data_AF-A0A4V1CEH5-F1
#
_entry.id   AF-A0A4V1CEH5-F1
#
_cell.length_a   1.000
_cell.length_b   1.000
_cell.length_c   1.000
_cell.angle_alpha   90.00
_cell.angle_beta   90.00
_cell.angle_gamma   90.00
#
_symmetry.space_group_name_H-M   'P 1'
#
loop_
_entity.id
_entity.type
_entity.pdbx_description
1 polymer ?
#
loop_
_entity_poly.entity_id
_entity_poly.type
_entity_poly.pdbx_seq_one_letter_code
_entity_poly.pdbx_strand_id
1 'polypeptide(L)'
;MYAMPHSSQPISQPPGSPASPSGNPANTFGPAKESASTRRLVVGTGIAVLVLAAIAAIVAGAIGLSKPQPQPITENFPSSDSVDAIVPQEVSELTGTYSGAFRNAIQADNPSTWLGAVSITGDEGLLVYPRQGCQVFLSDAQIDNAAVVFKANPLNSKCNPTGTWSFTQTEDGIVAEYVEGGQIIVAAMLTRE
;
A
#
# COMPACT_ATOMS: atom_id res chain seq x y z
N MET A 1 -22.42 -65.09 -27.27
CA MET A 1 -23.24 -66.19 -26.71
C MET A 1 -23.46 -65.85 -25.24
N TYR A 2 -24.70 -65.61 -24.79
CA TYR A 2 -25.68 -66.61 -24.35
C TYR A 2 -25.12 -67.50 -23.22
N ALA A 3 -25.74 -67.66 -22.04
CA ALA A 3 -27.02 -67.15 -21.52
C ALA A 3 -27.05 -67.17 -19.97
N MET A 4 -28.05 -66.54 -19.34
CA MET A 4 -28.45 -66.86 -17.95
C MET A 4 -29.27 -68.17 -17.92
N PRO A 5 -29.36 -68.86 -16.77
CA PRO A 5 -30.71 -69.14 -16.25
C PRO A 5 -30.88 -69.17 -14.71
N HIS A 6 -31.97 -68.54 -14.27
CA HIS A 6 -32.96 -68.90 -13.24
C HIS A 6 -32.74 -70.02 -12.19
N SER A 7 -33.05 -69.65 -10.94
CA SER A 7 -34.09 -70.24 -10.04
C SER A 7 -33.94 -71.68 -9.51
N SER A 8 -33.90 -71.83 -8.17
CA SER A 8 -35.05 -72.30 -7.37
C SER A 8 -34.74 -72.47 -5.87
N GLN A 9 -35.65 -71.99 -5.02
CA GLN A 9 -35.91 -72.48 -3.65
C GLN A 9 -36.95 -73.64 -3.75
N PRO A 10 -37.09 -74.60 -2.79
CA PRO A 10 -37.69 -74.26 -1.49
C PRO A 10 -37.48 -75.20 -0.25
N ILE A 11 -37.96 -74.70 0.90
CA ILE A 11 -38.53 -75.40 2.08
C ILE A 11 -37.62 -76.28 2.96
N SER A 12 -37.44 -75.83 4.22
CA SER A 12 -37.90 -76.56 5.43
C SER A 12 -38.03 -75.62 6.64
N GLN A 13 -39.22 -75.57 7.22
CA GLN A 13 -39.67 -74.81 8.41
C GLN A 13 -40.95 -75.52 8.94
N PRO A 14 -41.46 -75.24 10.16
CA PRO A 14 -40.87 -74.66 11.38
C PRO A 14 -40.60 -75.85 12.37
N PRO A 15 -40.84 -75.83 13.70
CA PRO A 15 -40.94 -74.78 14.74
C PRO A 15 -39.85 -74.94 15.85
N GLY A 16 -39.75 -74.08 16.87
CA GLY A 16 -40.40 -72.77 17.10
C GLY A 16 -40.00 -72.16 18.46
N SER A 17 -40.32 -70.87 18.66
CA SER A 17 -40.15 -70.08 19.90
C SER A 17 -38.69 -69.79 20.33
N PRO A 18 -38.36 -68.58 20.87
CA PRO A 18 -39.04 -67.99 22.04
C PRO A 18 -39.51 -66.53 21.88
N ALA A 19 -40.34 -66.10 22.84
CA ALA A 19 -40.84 -64.73 22.98
C ALA A 19 -39.83 -63.80 23.69
N SER A 20 -39.94 -62.50 23.44
CA SER A 20 -39.19 -61.45 24.15
C SER A 20 -39.57 -61.36 25.64
N PRO A 21 -38.68 -60.78 26.47
CA PRO A 21 -39.03 -59.44 26.97
C PRO A 21 -37.89 -58.40 26.91
N SER A 22 -38.32 -57.14 27.06
CA SER A 22 -37.52 -55.91 27.08
C SER A 22 -36.48 -55.85 28.21
N GLY A 23 -35.34 -55.20 27.97
CA GLY A 23 -34.36 -54.85 29.01
C GLY A 23 -33.09 -54.15 28.47
N ASN A 24 -33.03 -52.83 28.61
CA ASN A 24 -31.84 -52.03 28.24
C ASN A 24 -30.70 -52.19 29.27
N PRO A 25 -29.46 -52.51 28.89
CA PRO A 25 -28.30 -52.40 29.78
C PRO A 25 -27.87 -50.94 29.90
N ALA A 26 -28.46 -50.22 30.88
CA ALA A 26 -28.01 -48.89 31.23
C ALA A 26 -26.77 -48.93 32.15
N ASN A 27 -25.94 -47.89 32.06
CA ASN A 27 -24.97 -47.44 33.07
C ASN A 27 -23.59 -48.13 33.11
N THR A 28 -22.64 -47.59 32.35
CA THR A 28 -21.28 -47.27 32.86
C THR A 28 -20.72 -46.14 31.99
N PHE A 29 -20.88 -44.89 32.45
CA PHE A 29 -20.03 -43.70 32.26
C PHE A 29 -20.88 -42.51 32.75
N GLY A 30 -20.44 -41.85 33.83
CA GLY A 30 -21.21 -40.75 34.43
C GLY A 30 -21.27 -39.53 33.50
N PRO A 31 -22.36 -38.76 33.48
CA PRO A 31 -22.42 -37.53 32.70
C PRO A 31 -21.45 -36.50 33.29
N ALA A 32 -20.40 -36.17 32.54
CA ALA A 32 -19.66 -34.95 32.77
C ALA A 32 -20.63 -33.77 32.62
N LYS A 33 -20.99 -33.13 33.74
CA LYS A 33 -21.80 -31.91 33.75
C LYS A 33 -20.95 -30.72 33.32
N GLU A 34 -20.55 -30.71 32.05
CA GLU A 34 -19.74 -29.62 31.50
C GLU A 34 -20.60 -28.35 31.34
N SER A 35 -20.01 -27.22 31.71
CA SER A 35 -20.72 -25.95 31.92
C SER A 35 -21.32 -25.37 30.64
N ALA A 36 -22.63 -25.53 30.46
CA ALA A 36 -23.41 -24.86 29.41
C ALA A 36 -23.34 -23.31 29.50
N SER A 37 -22.99 -22.76 30.67
CA SER A 37 -22.80 -21.33 30.88
C SER A 37 -21.53 -20.82 30.16
N THR A 38 -20.40 -21.50 30.36
CA THR A 38 -19.10 -21.09 29.80
C THR A 38 -19.12 -21.07 28.27
N ARG A 39 -19.75 -22.07 27.64
CA ARG A 39 -19.84 -22.16 26.17
C ARG A 39 -20.66 -21.02 25.56
N ARG A 40 -21.73 -20.56 26.24
CA ARG A 40 -22.54 -19.41 25.78
C ARG A 40 -21.79 -18.09 25.93
N LEU A 41 -20.98 -17.94 26.98
CA LEU A 41 -20.17 -16.76 27.23
C LEU A 41 -19.10 -16.57 26.12
N VAL A 42 -18.41 -17.65 25.74
CA VAL A 42 -17.41 -17.64 24.65
C VAL A 42 -18.03 -17.36 23.27
N VAL A 43 -19.24 -17.87 22.99
CA VAL A 43 -19.95 -17.53 21.74
C VAL A 43 -20.39 -16.06 21.72
N GLY A 44 -20.86 -15.53 22.85
CA GLY A 44 -21.23 -14.12 22.99
C GLY A 44 -20.05 -13.16 22.78
N THR A 45 -18.89 -13.44 23.38
CA THR A 45 -17.69 -12.62 23.18
C THR A 45 -17.14 -12.73 21.75
N GLY A 46 -17.16 -13.91 21.13
CA GLY A 46 -16.76 -14.09 19.73
C GLY A 46 -17.59 -13.25 18.75
N ILE A 47 -18.91 -13.19 18.94
CA ILE A 47 -19.80 -12.36 18.12
C ILE A 47 -19.52 -10.86 18.36
N ALA A 48 -19.31 -10.44 19.61
CA ALA A 48 -19.00 -9.03 19.93
C ALA A 48 -17.70 -8.55 19.27
N VAL A 49 -16.66 -9.39 19.24
CA VAL A 49 -15.39 -9.08 18.56
C VAL A 49 -15.58 -8.96 17.04
N LEU A 50 -16.36 -9.85 16.42
CA LEU A 50 -16.67 -9.76 14.98
C LEU A 50 -17.43 -8.46 14.62
N VAL A 51 -18.39 -8.04 15.45
CA VAL A 51 -19.14 -6.79 15.24
C VAL A 51 -18.22 -5.58 15.38
N LEU A 52 -17.34 -5.54 16.40
CA LEU A 52 -16.36 -4.46 16.57
C LEU A 52 -15.37 -4.39 15.39
N ALA A 53 -14.88 -5.52 14.90
CA ALA A 53 -14.00 -5.58 13.73
C ALA A 53 -14.69 -5.07 12.46
N ALA A 54 -15.96 -5.41 12.26
CA ALA A 54 -16.76 -4.91 11.13
C ALA A 54 -16.96 -3.39 11.19
N ILE A 55 -17.28 -2.83 12.38
CA ILE A 55 -17.42 -1.38 12.56
C ILE A 55 -16.08 -0.67 12.29
N ALA A 56 -14.97 -1.19 12.81
CA ALA A 56 -13.63 -0.63 12.57
C ALA A 56 -13.28 -0.61 11.07
N ALA A 57 -13.60 -1.69 10.33
CA ALA A 57 -13.38 -1.76 8.89
C ALA A 57 -14.24 -0.74 8.11
N ILE A 58 -15.50 -0.53 8.50
CA ILE A 58 -16.39 0.47 7.88
C ILE A 58 -15.85 1.90 8.12
N VAL A 59 -15.44 2.22 9.36
CA VAL A 59 -14.87 3.52 9.70
C VAL A 59 -13.55 3.78 8.97
N ALA A 60 -12.66 2.78 8.91
CA ALA A 60 -11.41 2.86 8.15
C ALA A 60 -11.66 3.05 6.64
N GLY A 61 -12.67 2.38 6.08
CA GLY A 61 -13.09 2.56 4.68
C GLY A 61 -13.60 3.97 4.39
N ALA A 62 -14.41 4.53 5.30
CA ALA A 62 -14.92 5.90 5.16
C ALA A 62 -13.79 6.93 5.20
N ILE A 63 -12.91 6.86 6.20
CA ILE A 63 -11.78 7.80 6.35
C ILE A 63 -10.77 7.63 5.20
N GLY A 64 -10.53 6.39 4.74
CA GLY A 64 -9.62 6.09 3.65
C GLY A 64 -10.03 6.68 2.29
N LEU A 65 -11.34 6.89 2.08
CA LEU A 65 -11.90 7.52 0.87
C LEU A 65 -11.92 9.05 0.95
N SER A 66 -11.87 9.65 2.15
CA SER A 66 -11.85 11.11 2.34
C SER A 66 -10.47 11.76 2.20
N LYS A 67 -9.49 11.10 1.55
CA LYS A 67 -8.20 11.73 1.22
C LYS A 67 -8.46 12.94 0.31
N PRO A 68 -8.02 14.15 0.68
CA PRO A 68 -8.17 15.33 -0.16
C PRO A 68 -7.66 15.04 -1.57
N GLN A 69 -8.51 15.22 -2.57
CA GLN A 69 -8.12 15.09 -3.95
C GLN A 69 -7.14 16.23 -4.25
N PRO A 70 -5.90 15.97 -4.71
CA PRO A 70 -4.95 17.03 -5.02
C PRO A 70 -5.61 17.95 -6.04
N GLN A 71 -5.78 19.22 -5.67
CA GLN A 71 -6.33 20.20 -6.59
C GLN A 71 -5.34 20.36 -7.75
N PRO A 72 -5.79 20.42 -9.02
CA PRO A 72 -4.89 20.68 -10.13
C PRO A 72 -4.30 22.09 -9.96
N ILE A 73 -3.01 22.15 -9.66
CA ILE A 73 -2.28 23.41 -9.53
C ILE A 73 -2.05 23.94 -10.94
N THR A 74 -2.96 24.78 -11.41
CA THR A 74 -2.94 25.37 -12.77
C THR A 74 -2.16 26.69 -12.83
N GLU A 75 -1.66 27.18 -11.69
CA GLU A 75 -0.78 28.35 -11.68
C GLU A 75 0.64 27.97 -12.10
N ASN A 76 1.33 28.91 -12.74
CA ASN A 76 2.71 28.75 -13.20
C ASN A 76 3.60 28.28 -12.05
N PHE A 77 4.00 26.98 -12.01
CA PHE A 77 5.08 26.61 -11.09
C PHE A 77 6.31 27.43 -11.49
N PRO A 78 7.00 28.05 -10.52
CA PRO A 78 8.24 28.75 -10.78
C PRO A 78 9.28 27.78 -11.37
N SER A 79 10.11 28.32 -12.25
CA SER A 79 11.44 27.77 -12.53
C SER A 79 12.41 28.36 -11.53
N SER A 80 13.58 27.74 -11.37
CA SER A 80 14.65 28.28 -10.51
C SER A 80 15.02 29.74 -10.86
N ASP A 81 14.93 30.13 -12.13
CA ASP A 81 15.13 31.52 -12.61
C ASP A 81 14.08 32.54 -12.14
N SER A 82 12.91 32.12 -11.63
CA SER A 82 11.76 32.99 -11.34
C SER A 82 11.36 33.08 -9.87
N VAL A 83 12.16 32.49 -8.97
CA VAL A 83 12.03 32.60 -7.51
C VAL A 83 13.23 33.31 -6.90
N ASP A 84 12.99 33.99 -5.79
CA ASP A 84 14.06 34.49 -4.92
C ASP A 84 14.80 33.31 -4.26
N ALA A 85 15.88 32.89 -4.92
CA ALA A 85 16.69 31.75 -4.52
C ALA A 85 17.59 32.06 -3.31
N ILE A 86 17.52 31.22 -2.29
CA ILE A 86 18.46 31.21 -1.17
C ILE A 86 19.68 30.42 -1.63
N VAL A 87 20.84 31.08 -1.74
CA VAL A 87 22.10 30.45 -2.15
C VAL A 87 22.63 29.57 -1.01
N PRO A 88 22.73 28.24 -1.19
CA PRO A 88 23.23 27.35 -0.15
C PRO A 88 24.74 27.52 0.03
N GLN A 89 25.21 27.57 1.27
CA GLN A 89 26.64 27.54 1.61
C GLN A 89 27.16 26.11 1.76
N GLU A 90 26.30 25.20 2.23
CA GLU A 90 26.58 23.77 2.36
C GLU A 90 25.39 22.95 1.87
N VAL A 91 25.68 21.79 1.26
CA VAL A 91 24.67 20.81 0.82
C VAL A 91 23.72 20.44 1.98
N SER A 92 24.26 20.38 3.20
CA SER A 92 23.54 20.11 4.45
C SER A 92 22.33 21.02 4.69
N GLU A 93 22.33 22.27 4.21
CA GLU A 93 21.25 23.24 4.40
C GLU A 93 19.94 22.82 3.70
N LEU A 94 20.07 21.97 2.68
CA LEU A 94 18.97 21.37 1.94
C LEU A 94 18.42 20.07 2.58
N THR A 95 19.00 19.61 3.69
CA THR A 95 18.58 18.39 4.39
C THR A 95 17.13 18.51 4.86
N GLY A 96 16.34 17.46 4.63
CA GLY A 96 14.93 17.41 5.02
C GLY A 96 14.10 16.51 4.10
N THR A 97 12.82 16.37 4.44
CA THR A 97 11.83 15.70 3.59
C THR A 97 10.89 16.75 3.02
N TYR A 98 10.63 16.66 1.72
CA TYR A 98 9.82 17.59 0.97
C TYR A 98 8.85 16.81 0.07
N SER A 99 7.62 17.29 -0.05
CA SER A 99 6.60 16.67 -0.91
C SER A 99 5.85 17.72 -1.72
N GLY A 100 5.22 17.27 -2.81
CA GLY A 100 4.50 18.17 -3.71
C GLY A 100 4.13 17.54 -5.04
N ALA A 101 3.70 18.41 -5.95
CA ALA A 101 3.37 18.04 -7.31
C ALA A 101 4.56 18.27 -8.25
N PHE A 102 4.84 17.27 -9.07
CA PHE A 102 5.78 17.31 -10.19
C PHE A 102 4.99 17.47 -11.47
N ARG A 103 5.52 18.24 -12.43
CA ARG A 103 4.95 18.45 -13.77
C ARG A 103 5.95 18.09 -14.86
N ASN A 104 5.47 17.64 -16.01
CA ASN A 104 6.28 17.64 -17.24
C ASN A 104 6.51 19.09 -17.69
N ALA A 105 7.78 19.52 -17.80
CA ALA A 105 8.13 20.91 -18.14
C ALA A 105 8.15 21.19 -19.66
N ILE A 106 8.18 20.16 -20.51
CA ILE A 106 8.16 20.30 -21.97
C ILE A 106 6.74 20.57 -22.48
N GLN A 107 5.72 20.01 -21.81
CA GLN A 107 4.31 20.11 -22.21
C GLN A 107 3.65 21.38 -21.66
N ALA A 108 3.95 22.54 -22.25
CA ALA A 108 3.48 23.85 -21.78
C ALA A 108 1.93 23.98 -21.71
N ASP A 109 1.20 23.51 -22.74
CA ASP A 109 -0.25 23.79 -22.87
C ASP A 109 -1.14 22.94 -21.93
N ASN A 110 -0.66 21.78 -21.50
CA ASN A 110 -1.37 20.87 -20.59
C ASN A 110 -0.38 19.87 -19.96
N PRO A 111 0.46 20.32 -19.01
CA PRO A 111 1.49 19.48 -18.43
C PRO A 111 0.88 18.35 -17.62
N SER A 112 1.32 17.11 -17.85
CA SER A 112 0.97 16.01 -16.96
C SER A 112 1.57 16.24 -15.57
N THR A 113 0.73 16.14 -14.54
CA THR A 113 1.15 16.33 -13.14
C THR A 113 1.00 15.05 -12.32
N TRP A 114 1.92 14.83 -11.37
CA TRP A 114 1.86 13.69 -10.44
C TRP A 114 2.44 14.06 -9.07
N LEU A 115 2.11 13.30 -8.03
CA LEU A 115 2.69 13.50 -6.70
C LEU A 115 4.02 12.75 -6.56
N GLY A 116 4.95 13.37 -5.83
CA GLY A 116 6.19 12.76 -5.39
C GLY A 116 6.65 13.33 -4.05
N ALA A 117 7.72 12.73 -3.52
CA ALA A 117 8.44 13.24 -2.37
C ALA A 117 9.94 13.03 -2.58
N VAL A 118 10.75 13.86 -1.93
CA VAL A 118 12.20 13.72 -1.85
C VAL A 118 12.64 13.84 -0.39
N SER A 119 13.58 13.00 0.02
CA SER A 119 14.26 13.11 1.30
C SER A 119 15.76 13.27 1.04
N ILE A 120 16.34 14.37 1.50
CA ILE A 120 17.74 14.75 1.29
C ILE A 120 18.45 14.67 2.64
N THR A 121 19.63 14.05 2.68
CA THR A 121 20.43 13.84 3.89
C THR A 121 21.89 14.09 3.55
N GLY A 122 22.33 15.35 3.68
CA GLY A 122 23.67 15.74 3.22
C GLY A 122 23.84 15.50 1.71
N ASP A 123 24.91 14.81 1.33
CA ASP A 123 25.31 14.54 -0.06
C ASP A 123 24.51 13.43 -0.78
N GLU A 124 23.59 12.77 -0.07
CA GLU A 124 22.72 11.72 -0.59
C GLU A 124 21.22 12.08 -0.44
N GLY A 125 20.38 11.39 -1.20
CA GLY A 125 18.94 11.50 -1.07
C GLY A 125 18.14 10.40 -1.75
N LEU A 126 16.83 10.41 -1.52
CA LEU A 126 15.87 9.48 -2.10
C LEU A 126 14.66 10.24 -2.63
N LEU A 127 14.42 10.15 -3.93
CA LEU A 127 13.24 10.69 -4.60
C LEU A 127 12.30 9.55 -4.99
N VAL A 128 11.00 9.71 -4.71
CA VAL A 128 9.98 8.69 -4.93
C VAL A 128 8.74 9.24 -5.61
N TYR A 129 8.17 8.46 -6.54
CA TYR A 129 6.86 8.71 -7.15
C TYR A 129 5.90 7.57 -6.78
N PRO A 130 5.18 7.64 -5.65
CA PRO A 130 4.47 6.49 -5.06
C PRO A 130 3.45 5.84 -6.00
N ARG A 131 2.74 6.63 -6.82
CA ARG A 131 1.74 6.11 -7.78
C ARG A 131 2.36 5.48 -9.03
N GLN A 132 3.60 5.81 -9.37
CA GLN A 132 4.31 5.29 -10.53
C GLN A 132 5.23 4.11 -10.16
N GLY A 133 5.56 3.95 -8.87
CA GLY A 133 6.51 2.96 -8.38
C GLY A 133 7.97 3.29 -8.69
N CYS A 134 8.25 4.48 -9.24
CA CYS A 134 9.61 4.97 -9.47
C CYS A 134 10.28 5.36 -8.14
N GLN A 135 11.55 4.99 -8.01
CA GLN A 135 12.43 5.33 -6.90
C GLN A 135 13.81 5.67 -7.48
N VAL A 136 14.35 6.82 -7.10
CA VAL A 136 15.62 7.36 -7.59
C VAL A 136 16.49 7.69 -6.39
N PHE A 137 17.68 7.13 -6.34
CA PHE A 137 18.73 7.51 -5.41
C PHE A 137 19.47 8.73 -5.96
N LEU A 138 19.64 9.74 -5.12
CA LEU A 138 20.35 10.97 -5.41
C LEU A 138 21.74 10.87 -4.78
N SER A 139 22.80 11.10 -5.56
CA SER A 139 24.18 11.01 -5.08
C SER A 139 25.07 12.10 -5.68
N ASP A 140 26.31 12.16 -5.22
CA ASP A 140 27.36 13.04 -5.73
C ASP A 140 26.92 14.52 -5.72
N ALA A 141 26.30 14.97 -4.62
CA ALA A 141 25.79 16.32 -4.49
C ALA A 141 26.89 17.38 -4.69
N GLN A 142 26.59 18.39 -5.50
CA GLN A 142 27.47 19.54 -5.74
C GLN A 142 26.65 20.83 -5.72
N ILE A 143 27.22 21.89 -5.17
CA ILE A 143 26.62 23.24 -5.26
C ILE A 143 27.00 23.82 -6.62
N ASP A 144 26.00 24.16 -7.42
CA ASP A 144 26.14 24.87 -8.68
C ASP A 144 25.31 26.16 -8.61
N ASN A 145 26.01 27.29 -8.51
CA ASN A 145 25.42 28.61 -8.28
C ASN A 145 24.48 28.65 -7.05
N ALA A 146 23.17 28.80 -7.27
CA ALA A 146 22.16 28.87 -6.21
C ALA A 146 21.42 27.53 -5.95
N ALA A 147 21.87 26.44 -6.59
CA ALA A 147 21.23 25.14 -6.53
C ALA A 147 22.17 24.04 -6.05
N VAL A 148 21.60 22.99 -5.47
CA VAL A 148 22.29 21.73 -5.20
C VAL A 148 21.93 20.73 -6.29
N VAL A 149 22.92 20.26 -7.02
CA VAL A 149 22.78 19.31 -8.13
C VAL A 149 23.21 17.92 -7.69
N PHE A 150 22.35 16.93 -7.93
CA PHE A 150 22.59 15.51 -7.65
C PHE A 150 22.55 14.68 -8.94
N LYS A 151 23.36 13.62 -8.99
CA LYS A 151 23.18 12.55 -9.99
C LYS A 151 21.97 11.70 -9.66
N ALA A 152 21.18 11.39 -10.68
CA ALA A 152 19.97 10.58 -10.54
C ALA A 152 20.27 9.11 -10.88
N ASN A 153 20.21 8.22 -9.90
CA ASN A 153 20.44 6.78 -10.08
C ASN A 153 19.12 6.00 -9.89
N PRO A 154 18.63 5.23 -10.89
CA PRO A 154 17.42 4.42 -10.71
C PRO A 154 17.64 3.29 -9.69
N LEU A 155 16.74 3.17 -8.72
CA LEU A 155 16.71 2.02 -7.80
C LEU A 155 15.88 0.85 -8.32
N ASN A 156 15.07 1.07 -9.36
CA ASN A 156 14.27 0.04 -10.01
C ASN A 156 13.98 0.38 -11.48
N SER A 157 13.45 -0.58 -12.24
CA SER A 157 13.16 -0.44 -13.68
C SER A 157 11.86 0.31 -14.02
N LYS A 158 11.18 0.96 -13.05
CA LYS A 158 9.99 1.80 -13.31
C LYS A 158 10.35 3.20 -13.79
N CYS A 159 11.60 3.63 -13.60
CA CYS A 159 12.16 4.83 -14.18
C CYS A 159 13.63 4.60 -14.51
N ASN A 160 14.15 5.38 -15.45
CA ASN A 160 15.54 5.30 -15.90
C ASN A 160 16.04 6.72 -16.18
N PRO A 161 16.28 7.53 -15.13
CA PRO A 161 16.84 8.85 -15.32
C PRO A 161 18.27 8.73 -15.85
N THR A 162 18.64 9.56 -16.82
CA THR A 162 20.00 9.66 -17.37
C THR A 162 20.65 11.03 -17.13
N GLY A 163 19.90 11.96 -16.54
CA GLY A 163 20.30 13.32 -16.21
C GLY A 163 20.52 13.56 -14.72
N THR A 164 20.35 14.81 -14.30
CA THR A 164 20.57 15.28 -12.92
C THR A 164 19.32 15.93 -12.33
N TRP A 165 19.24 15.95 -11.00
CA TRP A 165 18.27 16.78 -10.28
C TRP A 165 18.96 18.02 -9.73
N SER A 166 18.41 19.19 -10.03
CA SER A 166 18.75 20.48 -9.44
C SER A 166 17.70 20.82 -8.38
N PHE A 167 18.14 21.29 -7.22
CA PHE A 167 17.26 21.78 -6.16
C PHE A 167 17.68 23.17 -5.70
N THR A 168 16.79 24.14 -5.84
CA THR A 168 16.97 25.53 -5.42
C THR A 168 16.15 25.79 -4.17
N GLN A 169 16.75 26.34 -3.11
CA GLN A 169 16.04 26.67 -1.87
C GLN A 169 15.30 28.01 -2.00
N THR A 170 14.09 28.09 -1.43
CA THR A 170 13.27 29.30 -1.37
C THR A 170 12.69 29.47 0.04
N GLU A 171 12.04 30.60 0.34
CA GLU A 171 11.37 30.80 1.64
C GLU A 171 10.25 29.76 1.89
N ASP A 172 9.53 29.36 0.85
CA ASP A 172 8.38 28.43 0.92
C ASP A 172 8.77 26.94 0.84
N GLY A 173 10.03 26.60 0.54
CA GLY A 173 10.48 25.22 0.39
C GLY A 173 11.67 25.06 -0.57
N ILE A 174 11.51 24.16 -1.56
CA ILE A 174 12.49 23.96 -2.63
C ILE A 174 11.81 23.88 -4.00
N VAL A 175 12.45 24.44 -5.02
CA VAL A 175 12.15 24.17 -6.43
C VAL A 175 13.04 23.02 -6.89
N ALA A 176 12.45 21.98 -7.48
CA ALA A 176 13.14 20.78 -7.94
C ALA A 176 13.00 20.64 -9.46
N GLU A 177 14.12 20.57 -10.17
CA GLU A 177 14.17 20.52 -11.64
C GLU A 177 15.01 19.33 -12.11
N TYR A 178 14.45 18.48 -12.97
CA TYR A 178 15.18 17.39 -13.60
C TYR A 178 15.70 17.82 -14.97
N VAL A 179 17.02 17.81 -15.14
CA VAL A 179 17.72 18.26 -16.35
C VAL A 179 18.30 17.07 -17.10
N GLU A 180 17.93 16.93 -18.37
CA GLU A 180 18.43 15.88 -19.25
C GLU A 180 18.76 16.49 -20.63
N GLY A 181 19.93 16.18 -21.18
CA GLY A 181 20.37 16.77 -22.45
C GLY A 181 20.49 18.30 -22.47
N GLY A 182 20.57 18.96 -21.30
CA GLY A 182 20.55 20.42 -21.16
C GLY A 182 19.16 21.06 -21.20
N GLN A 183 18.08 20.26 -21.10
CA GLN A 183 16.70 20.76 -21.02
C GLN A 183 16.05 20.36 -19.69
N ILE A 184 15.22 21.23 -19.13
CA ILE A 184 14.39 20.92 -17.96
C ILE A 184 13.20 20.06 -18.45
N ILE A 185 13.15 18.80 -18.01
CA ILE A 185 12.13 17.83 -18.43
C ILE A 185 11.00 17.72 -17.40
N VAL A 186 11.34 17.86 -16.12
CA VAL A 186 10.40 17.83 -14.99
C VAL A 186 10.70 19.03 -14.10
N ALA A 187 9.66 19.68 -13.61
CA ALA A 187 9.78 20.72 -12.57
C ALA A 187 8.77 20.44 -11.44
N ALA A 188 9.09 20.88 -10.23
CA ALA A 188 8.27 20.74 -9.04
C ALA A 188 8.55 21.90 -8.08
N MET A 189 7.53 22.31 -7.32
CA MET A 189 7.69 23.11 -6.11
C MET A 189 7.28 22.23 -4.94
N LEU A 190 8.19 22.01 -4.00
CA LEU A 190 8.06 21.04 -2.92
C LEU A 190 8.14 21.76 -1.58
N THR A 191 7.13 21.56 -0.75
CA THR A 191 7.07 22.09 0.62
C THR A 191 7.73 21.09 1.58
N ARG A 192 8.44 21.58 2.60
CA ARG A 192 8.98 20.75 3.67
C ARG A 192 7.85 20.15 4.52
N GLU A 193 7.95 18.87 4.89
CA GLU A 193 7.02 18.18 5.81
C GLU A 193 7.40 18.33 7.29
#